data_AF-A0A2K0U5B6-F1
#
_entry.id   AF-A0A2K0U5B6-F1
#
_cell.length_a   1.000
_cell.length_b   1.000
_cell.length_c   1.000
_cell.angle_alpha   90.00
_cell.angle_beta   90.00
_cell.angle_gamma   90.00
#
_symmetry.space_group_name_H-M   'P 1'
#
loop_
_entity.id
_entity.type
_entity.pdbx_description
1 polymer ?
#
loop_
_entity_poly.entity_id
_entity_poly.type
_entity_poly.pdbx_seq_one_letter_code
_entity_poly.pdbx_strand_id
1 'polypeptide(L)'
;MQMIEKIPSMREYLRRSLSGLDKDAIEGMALEFQFKKLILSPLAELPPDNMPRLASVIILDALDECENEDHLSRIITLLLQLQTLRTIRLRVLLTSRSSPEIRDAFMDLQKNKDFCNIELLDGRFSAETKSDIQTFLKKNFADIRRKRRVQQDPWPTQEELDRLVELATTPEPLFIYAATLCRFVHGERRPKNPKDQLRIWLKQCDDRQSQLHQTYEPILNQVFSGLEPAEFDRRLGFLGSLVLLVDPMPAASLAALLQIDVDDVVWLLPELHAVLNIPAEDHIPVRLLHKSFSDFILSFERPRNSIYSIDTASTHTMLATKCLGHMNAKLKRDICDIQKLGKRRKDIDQHLVDEHITPDLIYACLYWIYHLQHGEQRVIMHSEIPTFIYEHLLHWVEVLAIVGRLSDAVMVIRRLLEIFQVSRSLGVPLPG
;
A
#
# COMPACT_ATOMS: atom_id res chain seq x y z
N MET A 1 2.99 16.74 9.82
CA MET A 1 1.96 17.78 9.57
C MET A 1 0.79 17.67 10.54
N GLN A 2 0.16 16.50 10.68
CA GLN A 2 -1.02 16.26 11.53
C GLN A 2 -0.87 16.72 13.00
N MET A 3 0.27 16.42 13.65
CA MET A 3 0.49 16.84 15.06
C MET A 3 0.50 18.35 15.24
N ILE A 4 1.06 19.11 14.28
CA ILE A 4 1.13 20.58 14.34
C ILE A 4 -0.26 21.19 14.15
N GLU A 5 -1.12 20.56 13.36
CA GLU A 5 -2.51 20.99 13.18
C GLU A 5 -3.34 20.76 14.45
N LYS A 6 -3.09 19.65 15.15
CA LYS A 6 -3.78 19.33 16.42
C LYS A 6 -3.19 20.04 17.63
N ILE A 7 -1.90 20.36 17.62
CA ILE A 7 -1.17 21.07 18.68
C ILE A 7 -0.44 22.28 18.05
N PRO A 8 -1.14 23.39 17.77
CA PRO A 8 -0.54 24.53 17.08
C PRO A 8 0.66 25.15 17.82
N SER A 9 0.66 25.11 19.15
CA SER A 9 1.76 25.61 19.99
C SER A 9 3.08 24.88 19.75
N MET A 10 3.05 23.60 19.34
CA MET A 10 4.24 22.81 19.00
C MET A 10 5.01 23.39 17.81
N ARG A 11 4.36 24.17 16.93
CA ARG A 11 4.95 24.66 15.68
C ARG A 11 6.23 25.47 15.91
N GLU A 12 6.23 26.35 16.91
CA GLU A 12 7.39 27.20 17.19
C GLU A 12 8.56 26.38 17.75
N TYR A 13 8.28 25.47 18.69
CA TYR A 13 9.28 24.58 19.28
C TYR A 13 9.85 23.60 18.26
N LEU A 14 9.03 23.11 17.33
CA LEU A 14 9.52 22.29 16.23
C LEU A 14 10.48 23.09 15.35
N ARG A 15 10.13 24.32 14.95
CA ARG A 15 11.03 25.18 14.16
C ARG A 15 12.35 25.43 14.88
N ARG A 16 12.31 25.67 16.19
CA ARG A 16 13.52 25.83 17.02
C ARG A 16 14.35 24.54 17.08
N SER A 17 13.70 23.40 17.29
CA SER A 17 14.36 22.09 17.33
C SER A 17 15.09 21.76 16.02
N LEU A 18 14.50 22.19 14.90
CA LEU A 18 15.03 22.01 13.54
C LEU A 18 15.92 23.16 13.05
N SER A 19 16.18 24.18 13.88
CA SER A 19 16.98 25.34 13.47
C SER A 19 18.38 24.92 13.01
N GLY A 20 18.75 25.30 11.79
CA GLY A 20 20.05 24.97 11.19
C GLY A 20 20.14 23.57 10.57
N LEU A 21 19.03 22.82 10.55
CA LEU A 21 18.91 21.55 9.85
C LEU A 21 17.99 21.72 8.65
N ASP A 22 18.42 21.28 7.48
CA ASP A 22 17.54 21.09 6.33
C ASP A 22 16.89 19.69 6.38
N LYS A 23 15.99 19.45 5.42
CA LYS A 23 15.27 18.19 5.32
C LYS A 23 16.22 17.00 5.16
N ASP A 24 17.24 17.15 4.32
CA ASP A 24 18.18 16.09 3.97
C ASP A 24 19.06 15.71 5.18
N ALA A 25 19.46 16.70 5.97
CA ALA A 25 20.16 16.48 7.22
C ALA A 25 19.33 15.69 8.23
N ILE A 26 18.01 15.90 8.30
CA ILE A 26 17.12 15.17 9.21
C ILE A 26 16.88 13.74 8.71
N GLU A 27 16.59 13.56 7.42
CA GLU A 27 16.35 12.22 6.84
C GLU A 27 17.58 11.32 6.95
N GLY A 28 18.78 11.89 6.91
CA GLY A 28 20.04 11.16 7.10
C GLY A 28 20.38 10.80 8.56
N MET A 29 19.64 11.30 9.56
CA MET A 29 19.89 10.99 10.97
C MET A 29 19.34 9.61 11.36
N ALA A 30 19.92 9.02 12.41
CA ALA A 30 19.33 7.83 13.02
C ALA A 30 17.92 8.13 13.58
N LEU A 31 17.05 7.11 13.56
CA LEU A 31 15.64 7.22 13.92
C LEU A 31 15.42 7.85 15.31
N GLU A 32 16.29 7.55 16.26
CA GLU A 32 16.25 8.07 17.63
C GLU A 32 16.42 9.60 17.65
N PHE A 33 17.32 10.13 16.81
CA PHE A 33 17.54 11.57 16.68
C PHE A 33 16.39 12.24 15.94
N GLN A 34 15.88 11.61 14.88
CA GLN A 34 14.70 12.11 14.17
C GLN A 34 13.51 12.21 15.13
N PHE A 35 13.20 11.14 15.86
CA PHE A 35 12.13 11.11 16.84
C PHE A 35 12.30 12.17 17.93
N LYS A 36 13.52 12.29 18.48
CA LYS A 36 13.82 13.30 19.50
C LYS A 36 13.58 14.72 18.97
N LYS A 37 14.09 15.03 17.79
CA LYS A 37 14.01 16.37 17.19
C LYS A 37 12.62 16.73 16.70
N LEU A 38 11.89 15.78 16.11
CA LEU A 38 10.60 16.02 15.47
C LEU A 38 9.42 15.89 16.43
N ILE A 39 9.53 15.05 17.45
CA ILE A 39 8.39 14.68 18.31
C ILE A 39 8.71 15.02 19.78
N LEU A 40 9.74 14.40 20.36
CA LEU A 40 9.96 14.45 21.80
C LEU A 40 10.31 15.87 22.31
N SER A 41 11.37 16.50 21.79
CA SER A 41 11.81 17.82 22.25
C SER A 41 10.75 18.91 22.02
N PRO A 42 10.11 19.01 20.84
CA PRO A 42 9.08 20.02 20.62
C PRO A 42 7.89 19.91 21.59
N LEU A 43 7.52 18.69 21.98
CA LEU A 43 6.46 18.46 22.95
C LEU A 43 6.93 18.71 24.39
N ALA A 44 8.15 18.33 24.73
CA ALA A 44 8.72 18.50 26.07
C ALA A 44 8.92 19.98 26.46
N GLU A 45 9.16 20.84 25.49
CA GLU A 45 9.39 22.28 25.69
C GLU A 45 8.11 23.13 25.66
N LEU A 46 6.94 22.51 25.40
CA LEU A 46 5.67 23.22 25.45
C LEU A 46 5.49 23.90 26.82
N PRO A 47 4.94 25.12 26.86
CA PRO A 47 4.68 25.78 28.13
C PRO A 47 3.61 24.95 28.88
N PRO A 48 3.71 24.82 30.21
CA PRO A 48 2.64 24.25 31.00
C PRO A 48 1.43 25.18 30.90
N ASP A 49 0.53 24.91 29.95
CA ASP A 49 -0.59 25.80 29.67
C ASP A 49 -1.64 25.76 30.79
N ASN A 50 -2.27 26.91 31.06
CA ASN A 50 -3.36 27.11 32.02
C ASN A 50 -4.69 26.42 31.63
N MET A 51 -4.68 25.58 30.60
CA MET A 51 -5.83 24.84 30.07
C MET A 51 -5.85 23.40 30.58
N PRO A 52 -7.02 22.80 30.83
CA PRO A 52 -7.12 21.41 31.27
C PRO A 52 -6.37 20.51 30.28
N ARG A 53 -5.35 19.78 30.77
CA ARG A 53 -4.42 18.93 30.02
C ARG A 53 -5.14 18.24 28.86
N LEU A 54 -4.95 18.75 27.65
CA LEU A 54 -5.49 18.13 26.42
C LEU A 54 -4.96 16.70 26.38
N ALA A 55 -5.85 15.73 26.58
CA ALA A 55 -5.53 14.33 26.35
C ALA A 55 -5.53 14.13 24.84
N SER A 56 -4.35 13.92 24.25
CA SER A 56 -4.25 13.60 22.82
C SER A 56 -3.91 12.12 22.65
N VAL A 57 -4.43 11.54 21.58
CA VAL A 57 -4.18 10.14 21.23
C VAL A 57 -3.42 10.10 19.92
N ILE A 58 -2.32 9.38 19.91
CA ILE A 58 -1.60 8.98 18.70
C ILE A 58 -2.14 7.61 18.32
N ILE A 59 -2.64 7.46 17.10
CA ILE A 59 -3.11 6.17 16.56
C ILE A 59 -2.12 5.76 15.49
N LEU A 60 -1.45 4.63 15.69
CA LEU A 60 -0.65 3.98 14.66
C LEU A 60 -1.41 2.72 14.22
N ASP A 61 -1.86 2.74 12.98
CA ASP A 61 -2.64 1.66 12.40
C ASP A 61 -1.71 0.67 11.67
N ALA A 62 -2.00 -0.63 11.80
CA ALA A 62 -1.34 -1.75 11.12
C ALA A 62 0.19 -1.75 11.30
N LEU A 63 0.65 -1.84 12.54
CA LEU A 63 2.08 -1.79 12.86
C LEU A 63 2.89 -2.94 12.24
N ASP A 64 2.24 -4.09 11.97
CA ASP A 64 2.82 -5.24 11.25
C ASP A 64 3.16 -4.95 9.77
N GLU A 65 2.77 -3.78 9.26
CA GLU A 65 3.12 -3.29 7.92
C GLU A 65 4.51 -2.65 7.84
N CYS A 66 5.24 -2.59 8.96
CA CYS A 66 6.60 -2.08 8.96
C CYS A 66 7.53 -3.06 8.21
N GLU A 67 8.10 -2.62 7.09
CA GLU A 67 8.99 -3.44 6.24
C GLU A 67 10.26 -3.97 6.94
N ASN A 68 10.64 -3.41 8.09
CA ASN A 68 11.85 -3.80 8.81
C ASN A 68 11.53 -4.16 10.27
N GLU A 69 11.68 -5.44 10.60
CA GLU A 69 11.48 -6.00 11.94
C GLU A 69 12.39 -5.34 12.99
N ASP A 70 13.64 -4.99 12.65
CA ASP A 70 14.56 -4.29 13.56
C ASP A 70 14.05 -2.89 13.93
N HIS A 71 13.24 -2.27 13.06
CA HIS A 71 12.64 -0.97 13.34
C HIS A 71 11.46 -1.07 14.31
N LEU A 72 10.77 -2.21 14.37
CA LEU A 72 9.58 -2.38 15.20
C LEU A 72 9.89 -2.16 16.69
N SER A 73 10.84 -2.93 17.23
CA SER A 73 11.26 -2.83 18.64
C SER A 73 11.82 -1.44 18.97
N ARG A 74 12.50 -0.81 18.01
CA ARG A 74 13.03 0.55 18.14
C ARG A 74 11.91 1.60 18.20
N ILE A 75 10.93 1.52 17.30
CA ILE A 75 9.78 2.42 17.27
C ILE A 75 8.99 2.32 18.57
N ILE A 76 8.71 1.11 19.04
CA ILE A 76 8.01 0.89 20.30
C ILE A 76 8.79 1.53 21.47
N THR A 77 10.11 1.31 21.53
CA THR A 77 10.99 1.91 22.54
C THR A 77 10.94 3.44 22.51
N LEU A 78 10.91 4.04 21.32
CA LEU A 78 10.82 5.49 21.15
C LEU A 78 9.46 6.02 21.60
N LEU A 79 8.36 5.35 21.26
CA LEU A 79 7.01 5.74 21.68
C LEU A 79 6.85 5.72 23.19
N LEU A 80 7.50 4.78 23.89
CA LEU A 80 7.51 4.75 25.35
C LEU A 80 8.18 5.98 25.96
N GLN A 81 9.13 6.63 25.27
CA GLN A 81 9.73 7.87 25.79
C GLN A 81 8.71 9.00 25.92
N LEU A 82 7.58 8.94 25.19
CA LEU A 82 6.50 9.93 25.32
C LEU A 82 5.87 9.93 26.71
N GLN A 83 5.97 8.84 27.48
CA GLN A 83 5.50 8.79 28.87
C GLN A 83 6.24 9.77 29.79
N THR A 84 7.44 10.22 29.38
CA THR A 84 8.25 11.18 30.15
C THR A 84 7.74 12.63 30.03
N LEU A 85 6.85 12.90 29.06
CA LEU A 85 6.31 14.22 28.81
C LEU A 85 5.36 14.64 29.95
N ARG A 86 5.64 15.81 30.54
CA ARG A 86 4.81 16.41 31.60
C ARG A 86 3.91 17.54 31.10
N THR A 87 4.24 18.08 29.93
CA THR A 87 3.59 19.21 29.29
C THR A 87 2.26 18.84 28.63
N ILE A 88 2.12 17.59 28.17
CA ILE A 88 0.94 17.08 27.49
C ILE A 88 0.62 15.66 27.96
N ARG A 89 -0.67 15.31 28.01
CA ARG A 89 -1.09 13.93 28.30
C ARG A 89 -1.30 13.19 26.98
N LEU A 90 -0.35 12.33 26.60
CA LEU A 90 -0.46 11.50 25.42
C LEU A 90 -0.88 10.07 25.76
N ARG A 91 -1.70 9.48 24.89
CA ARG A 91 -1.92 8.03 24.80
C ARG A 91 -1.53 7.57 23.41
N VAL A 92 -0.98 6.38 23.31
CA VAL A 92 -0.67 5.75 22.03
C VAL A 92 -1.56 4.52 21.89
N LEU A 93 -2.34 4.47 20.83
CA LEU A 93 -3.11 3.30 20.42
C LEU A 93 -2.42 2.70 19.19
N LEU A 94 -2.12 1.41 19.28
CA LEU A 94 -1.47 0.66 18.23
C LEU A 94 -2.43 -0.45 17.78
N THR A 95 -2.60 -0.64 16.48
CA THR A 95 -3.27 -1.82 15.92
C THR A 95 -2.22 -2.64 15.17
N SER A 96 -2.36 -3.96 15.20
CA SER A 96 -1.44 -4.88 14.53
C SER A 96 -2.06 -6.27 14.40
N ARG A 97 -1.63 -7.06 13.42
CA ARG A 97 -1.78 -8.52 13.48
C ARG A 97 -0.92 -9.09 14.61
N SER A 98 -1.36 -10.23 15.16
CA SER A 98 -0.63 -10.95 16.21
C SER A 98 0.45 -11.86 15.60
N SER A 99 1.43 -11.27 14.91
CA SER A 99 2.60 -12.02 14.42
C SER A 99 3.59 -12.33 15.55
N PRO A 100 4.43 -13.37 15.43
CA PRO A 100 5.49 -13.64 16.41
C PRO A 100 6.37 -12.41 16.69
N GLU A 101 6.76 -11.69 15.65
CA GLU A 101 7.64 -10.53 15.71
C GLU A 101 7.01 -9.39 16.53
N ILE A 102 5.71 -9.14 16.32
CA ILE A 102 4.94 -8.18 17.12
C ILE A 102 4.89 -8.64 18.58
N ARG A 103 4.55 -9.89 18.85
CA ARG A 103 4.47 -10.41 20.22
C ARG A 103 5.80 -10.29 20.95
N ASP A 104 6.90 -10.62 20.27
CA ASP A 104 8.25 -10.56 20.83
C ASP A 104 8.66 -9.11 21.14
N ALA A 105 8.36 -8.18 20.24
CA ALA A 105 8.66 -6.76 20.44
C ALA A 105 7.91 -6.12 21.63
N PHE A 106 6.75 -6.67 22.02
CA PHE A 106 5.98 -6.21 23.18
C PHE A 106 6.19 -7.05 24.45
N MET A 107 6.95 -8.15 24.40
CA MET A 107 7.06 -9.11 25.50
C MET A 107 7.59 -8.46 26.79
N ASP A 108 8.61 -7.62 26.69
CA ASP A 108 9.19 -6.91 27.84
C ASP A 108 8.26 -5.84 28.44
N LEU A 109 7.30 -5.36 27.64
CA LEU A 109 6.36 -4.30 28.04
C LEU A 109 5.12 -4.82 28.74
N GLN A 110 4.83 -6.12 28.63
CA GLN A 110 3.72 -6.73 29.36
C GLN A 110 3.83 -6.57 30.88
N LYS A 111 5.03 -6.32 31.40
CA LYS A 111 5.29 -6.05 32.83
C LYS A 111 5.05 -4.59 33.22
N ASN A 112 4.90 -3.68 32.27
CA ASN A 112 4.68 -2.25 32.51
C ASN A 112 3.20 -1.98 32.76
N LYS A 113 2.87 -1.31 33.88
CA LYS A 113 1.49 -0.97 34.27
C LYS A 113 0.82 0.02 33.31
N ASP A 114 1.61 0.78 32.55
CA ASP A 114 1.11 1.75 31.58
C ASP A 114 0.87 1.13 30.19
N PHE A 115 1.16 -0.16 30.01
CA PHE A 115 0.87 -0.93 28.80
C PHE A 115 -0.40 -1.76 28.99
N CYS A 116 -1.28 -1.73 27.99
CA CYS A 116 -2.49 -2.53 27.94
C CYS A 116 -2.56 -3.21 26.57
N ASN A 117 -2.52 -4.54 26.57
CA ASN A 117 -2.73 -5.35 25.38
C ASN A 117 -4.19 -5.83 25.34
N ILE A 118 -4.85 -5.67 24.19
CA ILE A 118 -6.19 -6.19 23.94
C ILE A 118 -6.11 -7.10 22.73
N GLU A 119 -6.12 -8.41 22.98
CA GLU A 119 -6.18 -9.41 21.91
C GLU A 119 -7.64 -9.59 21.48
N LEU A 120 -7.97 -9.07 20.30
CA LEU A 120 -9.32 -9.10 19.75
C LEU A 120 -9.71 -10.48 19.19
N LEU A 121 -8.71 -11.29 18.80
CA LEU A 121 -8.91 -12.56 18.10
C LEU A 121 -8.76 -13.80 19.01
N ASP A 122 -8.59 -13.65 20.33
CA ASP A 122 -8.50 -14.76 21.31
C ASP A 122 -9.86 -15.48 21.53
N GLY A 123 -10.73 -15.53 20.52
CA GLY A 123 -12.06 -16.13 20.56
C GLY A 123 -13.10 -15.44 21.46
N ARG A 124 -12.66 -14.55 22.37
CA ARG A 124 -13.50 -13.89 23.39
C ARG A 124 -14.67 -13.12 22.82
N PHE A 125 -14.48 -12.50 21.66
CA PHE A 125 -15.49 -11.70 20.98
C PHE A 125 -16.09 -12.43 19.77
N SER A 126 -15.87 -13.74 19.64
CA SER A 126 -16.28 -14.49 18.45
C SER A 126 -17.81 -14.51 18.29
N ALA A 127 -18.55 -14.64 19.39
CA ALA A 127 -20.00 -14.64 19.39
C ALA A 127 -20.58 -13.26 19.02
N GLU A 128 -20.02 -12.19 19.59
CA GLU A 128 -20.37 -10.80 19.29
C GLU A 128 -20.05 -10.48 17.83
N THR A 129 -18.85 -10.84 17.36
CA THR A 129 -18.42 -10.63 15.97
C THR A 129 -19.32 -11.37 14.99
N LYS A 130 -19.75 -12.60 15.33
CA LYS A 130 -20.73 -13.34 14.54
C LYS A 130 -22.08 -12.62 14.47
N SER A 131 -22.55 -12.07 15.58
CA SER A 131 -23.79 -11.27 15.63
C SER A 131 -23.68 -10.00 14.78
N ASP A 132 -22.52 -9.32 14.84
CA ASP A 132 -22.23 -8.13 14.05
C ASP A 132 -22.16 -8.45 12.56
N ILE A 133 -21.49 -9.54 12.17
CA ILE A 133 -21.44 -10.03 10.78
C ILE A 133 -22.86 -10.35 10.28
N GLN A 134 -23.67 -11.06 11.07
CA GLN A 134 -25.05 -11.36 10.68
C GLN A 134 -25.88 -10.10 10.48
N THR A 135 -25.75 -9.12 11.39
CA THR A 135 -26.43 -7.82 11.30
C THR A 135 -25.96 -7.03 10.08
N PHE A 136 -24.65 -7.02 9.82
CA PHE A 136 -24.04 -6.40 8.66
C PHE A 136 -24.57 -7.01 7.36
N LEU A 137 -24.58 -8.34 7.24
CA LEU A 137 -25.09 -9.04 6.05
C LEU A 137 -26.58 -8.73 5.83
N LYS A 138 -27.42 -8.85 6.87
CA LYS A 138 -28.86 -8.53 6.78
C LYS A 138 -29.09 -7.11 6.25
N LYS A 139 -28.40 -6.13 6.82
CA LYS A 139 -28.52 -4.72 6.41
C LYS A 139 -28.05 -4.51 4.97
N ASN A 140 -26.88 -5.01 4.61
CA ASN A 140 -26.32 -4.82 3.27
C ASN A 140 -27.17 -5.52 2.20
N PHE A 141 -27.65 -6.74 2.43
CA PHE A 141 -28.53 -7.41 1.48
C PHE A 141 -29.88 -6.71 1.33
N ALA A 142 -30.45 -6.15 2.40
CA ALA A 142 -31.65 -5.31 2.30
C ALA A 142 -31.39 -4.06 1.45
N ASP A 143 -30.23 -3.42 1.63
CA ASP A 143 -29.82 -2.28 0.80
C ASP A 143 -29.58 -2.67 -0.66
N ILE A 144 -28.93 -3.80 -0.92
CA ILE A 144 -28.72 -4.33 -2.28
C ILE A 144 -30.09 -4.63 -2.91
N ARG A 145 -31.01 -5.29 -2.19
CA ARG A 145 -32.36 -5.59 -2.66
C ARG A 145 -33.09 -4.34 -3.11
N ARG A 146 -33.06 -3.30 -2.29
CA ARG A 146 -33.69 -1.99 -2.56
C ARG A 146 -33.04 -1.28 -3.74
N LYS A 147 -31.71 -1.10 -3.73
CA LYS A 147 -30.97 -0.36 -4.77
C LYS A 147 -30.98 -1.07 -6.12
N ARG A 148 -30.89 -2.40 -6.12
CA ARG A 148 -30.84 -3.25 -7.32
C ARG A 148 -32.21 -3.81 -7.72
N ARG A 149 -33.29 -3.42 -7.01
CA ARG A 149 -34.70 -3.79 -7.29
C ARG A 149 -34.95 -5.30 -7.38
N VAL A 150 -34.31 -6.08 -6.51
CA VAL A 150 -34.53 -7.53 -6.45
C VAL A 150 -35.93 -7.80 -5.88
N GLN A 151 -36.76 -8.53 -6.63
CA GLN A 151 -38.19 -8.75 -6.31
C GLN A 151 -38.44 -9.87 -5.30
N GLN A 152 -37.46 -10.76 -5.08
CA GLN A 152 -37.59 -11.86 -4.13
C GLN A 152 -37.60 -11.32 -2.69
N ASP A 153 -38.54 -11.79 -1.87
CA ASP A 153 -38.63 -11.46 -0.44
C ASP A 153 -39.07 -12.70 0.37
N PRO A 154 -38.28 -13.16 1.37
CA PRO A 154 -36.97 -12.65 1.75
C PRO A 154 -35.90 -12.90 0.69
N TRP A 155 -34.99 -11.95 0.53
CA TRP A 155 -33.74 -12.14 -0.24
C TRP A 155 -32.54 -11.53 0.52
N PRO A 156 -31.46 -12.31 0.73
CA PRO A 156 -31.34 -13.76 0.49
C PRO A 156 -32.39 -14.56 1.29
N THR A 157 -32.59 -15.84 0.95
CA THR A 157 -33.42 -16.73 1.79
C THR A 157 -32.78 -16.86 3.19
N GLN A 158 -33.56 -17.26 4.19
CA GLN A 158 -33.02 -17.46 5.54
C GLN A 158 -31.88 -18.51 5.54
N GLU A 159 -32.06 -19.59 4.78
CA GLU A 159 -31.04 -20.64 4.60
C GLU A 159 -29.76 -20.11 3.93
N GLU A 160 -29.89 -19.33 2.85
CA GLU A 160 -28.75 -18.69 2.19
C GLU A 160 -28.03 -17.74 3.16
N LEU A 161 -28.76 -16.94 3.93
CA LEU A 161 -28.19 -16.02 4.91
C LEU A 161 -27.44 -16.76 6.02
N ASP A 162 -28.03 -17.82 6.58
CA ASP A 162 -27.41 -18.60 7.64
C ASP A 162 -26.13 -19.27 7.15
N ARG A 163 -26.13 -19.78 5.91
CA ARG A 163 -24.94 -20.30 5.26
C ARG A 163 -23.85 -19.23 5.05
N LEU A 164 -24.22 -18.03 4.61
CA LEU A 164 -23.25 -16.93 4.47
C LEU A 164 -22.64 -16.51 5.80
N VAL A 165 -23.43 -16.49 6.88
CA VAL A 165 -22.93 -16.22 8.24
C VAL A 165 -21.98 -17.33 8.68
N GLU A 166 -22.31 -18.59 8.43
CA GLU A 166 -21.43 -19.73 8.72
C GLU A 166 -20.08 -19.59 8.02
N LEU A 167 -20.08 -19.35 6.70
CA LEU A 167 -18.87 -19.19 5.89
C LEU A 167 -18.04 -17.98 6.34
N ALA A 168 -18.68 -16.88 6.70
CA ALA A 168 -18.00 -15.69 7.23
C ALA A 168 -17.49 -15.86 8.66
N THR A 169 -17.89 -16.91 9.38
CA THR A 169 -17.52 -17.14 10.79
C THR A 169 -16.77 -18.43 11.09
N THR A 170 -16.46 -19.22 10.07
CA THR A 170 -15.75 -20.49 10.19
C THR A 170 -14.49 -20.49 9.31
N PRO A 171 -13.31 -20.88 9.81
CA PRO A 171 -13.03 -21.32 11.19
C PRO A 171 -13.07 -20.18 12.22
N GLU A 172 -12.92 -18.93 11.78
CA GLU A 172 -12.97 -17.74 12.61
C GLU A 172 -13.86 -16.65 11.98
N PRO A 173 -14.43 -15.73 12.78
CA PRO A 173 -15.13 -14.55 12.28
C PRO A 173 -14.24 -13.62 11.45
N LEU A 174 -14.59 -13.46 10.17
CA LEU A 174 -13.82 -12.66 9.22
C LEU A 174 -14.70 -11.64 8.50
N PHE A 175 -14.65 -10.40 8.98
CA PHE A 175 -15.48 -9.31 8.44
C PHE A 175 -15.19 -9.01 6.96
N ILE A 176 -13.94 -9.20 6.51
CA ILE A 176 -13.56 -8.98 5.11
C ILE A 176 -14.27 -9.95 4.17
N TYR A 177 -14.61 -11.18 4.60
CA TYR A 177 -15.45 -12.09 3.82
C TYR A 177 -16.81 -11.44 3.52
N ALA A 178 -17.50 -11.02 4.58
CA ALA A 178 -18.84 -10.44 4.49
C ALA A 178 -18.86 -9.15 3.65
N ALA A 179 -17.89 -8.25 3.88
CA ALA A 179 -17.77 -7.00 3.13
C ALA A 179 -17.48 -7.26 1.64
N THR A 180 -16.58 -8.19 1.33
CA THR A 180 -16.20 -8.53 -0.05
C THR A 180 -17.35 -9.18 -0.80
N LEU A 181 -18.06 -10.13 -0.17
CA LEU A 181 -19.29 -10.72 -0.70
C LEU A 181 -20.33 -9.66 -1.05
N CYS A 182 -20.63 -8.75 -0.11
CA CYS A 182 -21.64 -7.71 -0.36
C CYS A 182 -21.25 -6.81 -1.53
N ARG A 183 -19.96 -6.46 -1.66
CA ARG A 183 -19.45 -5.68 -2.80
C ARG A 183 -19.63 -6.45 -4.11
N PHE A 184 -19.19 -7.70 -4.16
CA PHE A 184 -19.31 -8.59 -5.32
C PHE A 184 -20.76 -8.71 -5.78
N VAL A 185 -21.69 -8.99 -4.86
CA VAL A 185 -23.12 -9.15 -5.18
C VAL A 185 -23.77 -7.82 -5.57
N HIS A 186 -23.33 -6.70 -4.99
CA HIS A 186 -23.86 -5.38 -5.32
C HIS A 186 -23.56 -5.01 -6.78
N GLY A 187 -22.32 -5.24 -7.22
CA GLY A 187 -21.88 -5.00 -8.60
C GLY A 187 -21.97 -3.52 -9.02
N GLU A 188 -21.53 -2.59 -8.16
CA GLU A 188 -21.73 -1.14 -8.36
C GLU A 188 -21.17 -0.64 -9.69
N ARG A 189 -19.97 -1.11 -10.06
CA ARG A 189 -19.23 -0.64 -11.24
C ARG A 189 -19.54 -1.44 -12.51
N ARG A 190 -19.85 -2.74 -12.37
CA ARG A 190 -20.23 -3.61 -13.49
C ARG A 190 -21.48 -4.42 -13.11
N PRO A 191 -22.67 -3.83 -13.28
CA PRO A 191 -23.88 -4.37 -12.69
C PRO A 191 -24.30 -5.70 -13.33
N LYS A 192 -24.12 -6.80 -12.59
CA LYS A 192 -24.67 -8.13 -12.91
C LYS A 192 -25.92 -8.37 -12.06
N ASN A 193 -26.69 -9.42 -12.40
CA ASN A 193 -27.86 -9.80 -11.60
C ASN A 193 -27.40 -10.23 -10.19
N PRO A 194 -27.82 -9.54 -9.11
CA PRO A 194 -27.37 -9.87 -7.75
C PRO A 194 -27.73 -11.29 -7.32
N LYS A 195 -28.86 -11.82 -7.81
CA LYS A 195 -29.27 -13.19 -7.51
C LYS A 195 -28.30 -14.21 -8.11
N ASP A 196 -27.84 -13.96 -9.33
CA ASP A 196 -26.92 -14.86 -10.01
C ASP A 196 -25.52 -14.74 -9.43
N GLN A 197 -25.08 -13.54 -9.05
CA GLN A 197 -23.82 -13.32 -8.34
C GLN A 197 -23.81 -14.04 -6.98
N LEU A 198 -24.89 -13.94 -6.20
CA LEU A 198 -25.02 -14.68 -4.94
C LEU A 198 -24.96 -16.20 -5.16
N ARG A 199 -25.63 -16.72 -6.19
CA ARG A 199 -25.57 -18.16 -6.53
C ARG A 199 -24.18 -18.60 -6.95
N ILE A 200 -23.46 -17.78 -7.73
CA ILE A 200 -22.08 -18.06 -8.14
C ILE A 200 -21.19 -18.16 -6.91
N TRP A 201 -21.29 -17.19 -6.00
CA TRP A 201 -20.53 -17.16 -4.76
C TRP A 201 -20.77 -18.41 -3.91
N LEU A 202 -22.03 -18.76 -3.65
CA LEU A 202 -22.40 -19.94 -2.86
C LEU A 202 -21.97 -21.26 -3.50
N LYS A 203 -21.98 -21.36 -4.83
CA LYS A 203 -21.57 -22.58 -5.56
C LYS A 203 -20.07 -22.83 -5.56
N GLN A 204 -19.27 -21.76 -5.47
CA GLN A 204 -17.81 -21.83 -5.54
C GLN A 204 -17.17 -22.05 -4.16
N CYS A 205 -17.95 -22.06 -3.08
CA CYS A 205 -17.45 -22.33 -1.74
C CYS A 205 -17.21 -23.84 -1.54
N ASP A 206 -15.94 -24.25 -1.52
CA ASP A 206 -15.53 -25.57 -0.99
C ASP A 206 -15.14 -25.42 0.48
N ASP A 207 -15.86 -26.11 1.37
CA ASP A 207 -15.63 -26.10 2.82
C ASP A 207 -14.23 -26.61 3.22
N ARG A 208 -13.51 -27.25 2.30
CA ARG A 208 -12.13 -27.73 2.50
C ARG A 208 -11.09 -26.63 2.29
N GLN A 209 -11.44 -25.56 1.59
CA GLN A 209 -10.54 -24.45 1.33
C GLN A 209 -10.56 -23.44 2.49
N SER A 210 -9.46 -22.71 2.66
CA SER A 210 -9.42 -21.61 3.63
C SER A 210 -10.49 -20.55 3.34
N GLN A 211 -10.93 -19.83 4.37
CA GLN A 211 -11.89 -18.74 4.24
C GLN A 211 -11.44 -17.62 3.27
N LEU A 212 -10.13 -17.36 3.15
CA LEU A 212 -9.59 -16.39 2.17
C LEU A 212 -9.72 -16.86 0.73
N HIS A 213 -9.50 -18.16 0.46
CA HIS A 213 -9.77 -18.75 -0.86
C HIS A 213 -11.25 -18.56 -1.22
N GLN A 214 -12.16 -18.91 -0.31
CA GLN A 214 -13.60 -18.71 -0.51
C GLN A 214 -13.98 -17.23 -0.70
N THR A 215 -13.17 -16.29 -0.20
CA THR A 215 -13.39 -14.83 -0.37
C THR A 215 -12.95 -14.33 -1.74
N TYR A 216 -11.78 -14.75 -2.23
CA TYR A 216 -11.15 -14.14 -3.40
C TYR A 216 -11.26 -14.97 -4.67
N GLU A 217 -11.31 -16.29 -4.57
CA GLU A 217 -11.41 -17.18 -5.72
C GLU A 217 -12.66 -16.92 -6.57
N PRO A 218 -13.86 -16.62 -6.01
CA PRO A 218 -15.02 -16.26 -6.83
C PRO A 218 -14.79 -15.05 -7.73
N ILE A 219 -14.06 -14.06 -7.22
CA ILE A 219 -13.75 -12.81 -7.94
C ILE A 219 -12.75 -13.11 -9.06
N LEU A 220 -11.68 -13.85 -8.75
CA LEU A 220 -10.67 -14.22 -9.73
C LEU A 220 -11.28 -15.12 -10.82
N ASN A 221 -12.07 -16.11 -10.45
CA ASN A 221 -12.78 -16.96 -11.42
C ASN A 221 -13.66 -16.13 -12.34
N GLN A 222 -14.39 -15.12 -11.83
CA GLN A 222 -15.20 -14.25 -12.68
C GLN A 222 -14.36 -13.40 -13.65
N VAL A 223 -13.19 -12.94 -13.23
CA VAL A 223 -12.31 -12.06 -14.01
C VAL A 223 -11.54 -12.84 -15.08
N PHE A 224 -11.14 -14.08 -14.78
CA PHE A 224 -10.18 -14.86 -15.55
C PHE A 224 -10.74 -16.10 -16.25
N SER A 225 -11.96 -16.56 -15.93
CA SER A 225 -12.52 -17.75 -16.59
C SER A 225 -12.80 -17.54 -18.07
N GLY A 226 -12.39 -18.50 -18.89
CA GLY A 226 -12.67 -18.53 -20.33
C GLY A 226 -11.82 -17.57 -21.16
N LEU A 227 -10.74 -17.03 -20.58
CA LEU A 227 -9.76 -16.24 -21.31
C LEU A 227 -8.78 -17.11 -22.08
N GLU A 228 -8.35 -16.63 -23.24
CA GLU A 228 -7.22 -17.20 -23.95
C GLU A 228 -5.92 -17.01 -23.15
N PRO A 229 -4.94 -17.93 -23.24
CA PRO A 229 -3.73 -17.88 -22.42
C PRO A 229 -3.00 -16.53 -22.45
N ALA A 230 -2.87 -15.92 -23.62
CA ALA A 230 -2.20 -14.62 -23.76
C ALA A 230 -2.95 -13.47 -23.08
N GLU A 231 -4.29 -13.52 -23.04
CA GLU A 231 -5.09 -12.52 -22.34
C GLU A 231 -5.08 -12.76 -20.84
N PHE A 232 -5.12 -14.02 -20.42
CA PHE A 232 -4.94 -14.42 -19.02
C PHE A 232 -3.64 -13.87 -18.45
N ASP A 233 -2.51 -14.14 -19.11
CA ASP A 233 -1.18 -13.69 -18.66
C ASP A 233 -1.08 -12.16 -18.62
N ARG A 234 -1.64 -11.46 -19.61
CA ARG A 234 -1.67 -9.99 -19.63
C ARG A 234 -2.43 -9.43 -18.41
N ARG A 235 -3.63 -9.94 -18.14
CA ARG A 235 -4.45 -9.47 -17.01
C ARG A 235 -3.84 -9.84 -15.67
N LEU A 236 -3.20 -11.02 -15.58
CA LEU A 236 -2.53 -11.45 -14.37
C LEU A 236 -1.29 -10.58 -14.10
N GLY A 237 -0.52 -10.24 -15.15
CA GLY A 237 0.60 -9.30 -15.06
C GLY A 237 0.16 -7.90 -14.63
N PHE A 238 -0.98 -7.41 -15.12
CA PHE A 238 -1.57 -6.14 -14.66
C PHE A 238 -1.97 -6.21 -13.17
N LEU A 239 -2.65 -7.28 -12.76
CA LEU A 239 -3.04 -7.48 -11.36
C LEU A 239 -1.82 -7.55 -10.44
N GLY A 240 -0.77 -8.26 -10.86
CA GLY A 240 0.49 -8.34 -10.11
C GLY A 240 1.20 -7.01 -10.00
N SER A 241 1.21 -6.25 -11.09
CA SER A 241 1.74 -4.88 -11.09
C SER A 241 1.00 -4.03 -10.06
N LEU A 242 -0.33 -4.03 -10.09
CA LEU A 242 -1.17 -3.26 -9.19
C LEU A 242 -0.96 -3.65 -7.72
N VAL A 243 -0.77 -4.93 -7.44
CA VAL A 243 -0.51 -5.47 -6.10
C VAL A 243 0.88 -5.10 -5.58
N LEU A 244 1.89 -5.07 -6.45
CA LEU A 244 3.30 -4.83 -6.08
C LEU A 244 3.75 -3.37 -6.26
N LEU A 245 2.83 -2.45 -6.59
CA LEU A 245 3.13 -1.02 -6.57
C LEU A 245 3.53 -0.58 -5.16
N VAL A 246 4.63 0.17 -5.07
CA VAL A 246 5.07 0.79 -3.81
C VAL A 246 4.10 1.90 -3.41
N ASP A 247 3.90 2.84 -4.32
CA ASP A 247 2.89 3.89 -4.22
C ASP A 247 1.75 3.63 -5.20
N PRO A 248 0.48 3.56 -4.74
CA PRO A 248 -0.66 3.48 -5.63
C PRO A 248 -0.71 4.67 -6.59
N MET A 249 -1.04 4.39 -7.86
CA MET A 249 -1.13 5.42 -8.90
C MET A 249 -2.48 5.39 -9.65
N PRO A 250 -2.80 6.46 -10.40
CA PRO A 250 -3.97 6.49 -11.28
C PRO A 250 -3.94 5.36 -12.32
N ALA A 251 -5.12 4.90 -12.74
CA ALA A 251 -5.25 3.82 -13.71
C ALA A 251 -4.51 4.12 -15.03
N ALA A 252 -4.66 5.35 -15.53
CA ALA A 252 -4.00 5.81 -16.76
C ALA A 252 -2.47 5.86 -16.61
N SER A 253 -1.97 6.26 -15.44
CA SER A 253 -0.52 6.24 -15.16
C SER A 253 0.03 4.82 -15.11
N LEU A 254 -0.71 3.89 -14.49
CA LEU A 254 -0.30 2.48 -14.48
C LEU A 254 -0.30 1.90 -15.90
N ALA A 255 -1.31 2.23 -16.71
CA ALA A 255 -1.37 1.82 -18.12
C ALA A 255 -0.16 2.35 -18.92
N ALA A 256 0.18 3.64 -18.75
CA ALA A 256 1.31 4.29 -19.39
C ALA A 256 2.67 3.68 -18.96
N LEU A 257 2.83 3.36 -17.68
CA LEU A 257 4.03 2.70 -17.16
C LEU A 257 4.20 1.30 -17.75
N LEU A 258 3.13 0.50 -17.74
CA LEU A 258 3.15 -0.87 -18.24
C LEU A 258 3.14 -0.95 -19.78
N GLN A 259 2.89 0.17 -20.47
CA GLN A 259 2.72 0.28 -21.92
C GLN A 259 1.58 -0.63 -22.41
N ILE A 260 0.46 -0.59 -21.71
CA ILE A 260 -0.78 -1.27 -22.09
C ILE A 260 -1.84 -0.25 -22.47
N ASP A 261 -2.83 -0.69 -23.23
CA ASP A 261 -3.95 0.17 -23.61
C ASP A 261 -4.72 0.62 -22.36
N VAL A 262 -5.01 1.91 -22.27
CA VAL A 262 -5.77 2.47 -21.14
C VAL A 262 -7.22 1.96 -21.14
N ASP A 263 -7.79 1.68 -22.32
CA ASP A 263 -9.14 1.14 -22.45
C ASP A 263 -9.22 -0.29 -21.90
N ASP A 264 -8.17 -1.11 -22.09
CA ASP A 264 -8.06 -2.45 -21.49
C ASP A 264 -8.11 -2.35 -19.95
N VAL A 265 -7.41 -1.37 -19.37
CA VAL A 265 -7.37 -1.14 -17.92
C VAL A 265 -8.72 -0.65 -17.41
N VAL A 266 -9.32 0.35 -18.06
CA VAL A 266 -10.63 0.90 -17.69
C VAL A 266 -11.72 -0.16 -17.76
N TRP A 267 -11.63 -1.11 -18.68
CA TRP A 267 -12.57 -2.22 -18.78
C TRP A 267 -12.36 -3.31 -17.72
N LEU A 268 -11.10 -3.59 -17.36
CA LEU A 268 -10.74 -4.61 -16.37
C LEU A 268 -11.05 -4.19 -14.93
N LEU A 269 -10.72 -2.95 -14.56
CA LEU A 269 -10.84 -2.48 -13.17
C LEU A 269 -12.25 -2.72 -12.56
N PRO A 270 -13.37 -2.41 -13.23
CA PRO A 270 -14.71 -2.70 -12.72
C PRO A 270 -14.99 -4.15 -12.38
N GLU A 271 -14.32 -5.14 -13.00
CA GLU A 271 -14.49 -6.56 -12.63
C GLU A 271 -13.84 -6.88 -11.27
N LEU A 272 -12.85 -6.10 -10.85
CA LEU A 272 -12.13 -6.23 -9.58
C LEU A 272 -12.69 -5.32 -8.47
N HIS A 273 -13.86 -4.71 -8.66
CA HIS A 273 -14.47 -3.75 -7.70
C HIS A 273 -14.69 -4.31 -6.28
N ALA A 274 -14.76 -5.63 -6.12
CA ALA A 274 -14.91 -6.27 -4.81
C ALA A 274 -13.64 -6.19 -3.96
N VAL A 275 -12.47 -6.02 -4.59
CA VAL A 275 -11.13 -5.99 -3.96
C VAL A 275 -10.38 -4.69 -4.21
N LEU A 276 -10.81 -3.86 -5.17
CA LEU A 276 -10.23 -2.55 -5.47
C LEU A 276 -11.14 -1.39 -5.05
N ASN A 277 -10.54 -0.37 -4.44
CA ASN A 277 -11.12 0.95 -4.37
C ASN A 277 -10.84 1.68 -5.69
N ILE A 278 -11.86 1.71 -6.53
CA ILE A 278 -11.81 2.40 -7.82
C ILE A 278 -12.43 3.78 -7.60
N PRO A 279 -11.68 4.87 -7.74
CA PRO A 279 -12.22 6.22 -7.55
C PRO A 279 -13.19 6.60 -8.68
N ALA A 280 -13.99 7.65 -8.47
CA ALA A 280 -14.86 8.20 -9.51
C ALA A 280 -14.09 9.13 -10.46
N GLU A 281 -13.00 9.72 -9.98
CA GLU A 281 -12.16 10.67 -10.70
C GLU A 281 -10.86 9.97 -11.14
N ASP A 282 -10.51 10.10 -12.41
CA ASP A 282 -9.46 9.31 -13.05
C ASP A 282 -8.03 9.63 -12.56
N HIS A 283 -7.83 10.80 -11.95
CA HIS A 283 -6.55 11.23 -11.41
C HIS A 283 -6.29 10.73 -9.99
N ILE A 284 -7.27 10.08 -9.35
CA ILE A 284 -7.10 9.49 -8.03
C ILE A 284 -6.52 8.08 -8.18
N PRO A 285 -5.56 7.68 -7.32
CA PRO A 285 -5.00 6.33 -7.37
C PRO A 285 -6.00 5.21 -7.15
N VAL A 286 -5.84 4.12 -7.91
CA VAL A 286 -6.53 2.86 -7.63
C VAL A 286 -5.81 2.17 -6.48
N ARG A 287 -6.56 1.69 -5.48
CA ARG A 287 -5.98 1.06 -4.28
C ARG A 287 -6.62 -0.30 -4.00
N LEU A 288 -5.88 -1.20 -3.38
CA LEU A 288 -6.46 -2.38 -2.77
C LEU A 288 -7.37 -1.99 -1.61
N LEU A 289 -8.48 -2.70 -1.43
CA LEU A 289 -9.38 -2.49 -0.30
C LEU A 289 -8.84 -3.05 1.01
N HIS A 290 -8.06 -4.12 0.93
CA HIS A 290 -7.48 -4.76 2.09
C HIS A 290 -6.20 -5.51 1.72
N LYS A 291 -5.19 -5.45 2.60
CA LYS A 291 -3.90 -6.13 2.36
C LYS A 291 -4.04 -7.63 2.18
N SER A 292 -4.98 -8.28 2.86
CA SER A 292 -5.15 -9.74 2.73
C SER A 292 -5.38 -10.22 1.29
N PHE A 293 -5.86 -9.35 0.38
CA PHE A 293 -5.93 -9.70 -1.04
C PHE A 293 -4.54 -9.74 -1.70
N SER A 294 -3.68 -8.77 -1.39
CA SER A 294 -2.27 -8.80 -1.77
C SER A 294 -1.59 -10.05 -1.21
N ASP A 295 -1.72 -10.26 0.10
CA ASP A 295 -1.15 -11.43 0.78
C ASP A 295 -1.63 -12.72 0.11
N PHE A 296 -2.93 -12.82 -0.17
CA PHE A 296 -3.52 -13.98 -0.84
C PHE A 296 -2.91 -14.23 -2.23
N ILE A 297 -2.73 -13.19 -3.04
CA ILE A 297 -2.19 -13.29 -4.41
C ILE A 297 -0.70 -13.63 -4.42
N LEU A 298 0.05 -13.07 -3.48
CA LEU A 298 1.50 -13.22 -3.39
C LEU A 298 1.95 -14.44 -2.55
N SER A 299 1.05 -15.03 -1.74
CA SER A 299 1.43 -16.10 -0.80
C SER A 299 1.95 -17.36 -1.50
N PHE A 300 3.11 -17.85 -1.04
CA PHE A 300 3.71 -19.12 -1.43
C PHE A 300 3.05 -20.36 -0.79
N GLU A 301 2.16 -20.16 0.19
CA GLU A 301 1.47 -21.25 0.91
C GLU A 301 0.33 -21.90 0.13
N ARG A 302 0.16 -21.52 -1.14
CA ARG A 302 -0.79 -22.19 -2.03
C ARG A 302 -0.27 -23.60 -2.38
N PRO A 303 -1.17 -24.55 -2.65
CA PRO A 303 -0.79 -25.71 -3.45
C PRO A 303 -0.10 -25.18 -4.72
N ARG A 304 1.03 -25.78 -5.12
CA ARG A 304 1.89 -25.35 -6.25
C ARG A 304 1.19 -25.14 -7.62
N ASN A 305 -0.13 -25.30 -7.69
CA ASN A 305 -0.95 -25.33 -8.90
C ASN A 305 -2.06 -24.25 -8.94
N SER A 306 -2.06 -23.23 -8.08
CA SER A 306 -3.02 -22.13 -8.23
C SER A 306 -2.65 -21.27 -9.45
N ILE A 307 -3.53 -21.26 -10.45
CA ILE A 307 -3.32 -20.54 -11.72
C ILE A 307 -3.25 -19.01 -11.54
N TYR A 308 -3.70 -18.47 -10.40
CA TYR A 308 -3.68 -17.04 -10.09
C TYR A 308 -2.47 -16.62 -9.24
N SER A 309 -1.45 -17.47 -9.14
CA SER A 309 -0.24 -17.15 -8.37
C SER A 309 0.61 -16.16 -9.15
N ILE A 310 1.07 -15.12 -8.47
CA ILE A 310 1.93 -14.10 -9.08
C ILE A 310 3.35 -14.34 -8.61
N ASP A 311 4.26 -14.54 -9.56
CA ASP A 311 5.68 -14.58 -9.27
C ASP A 311 6.13 -13.17 -8.90
N THR A 312 6.43 -12.99 -7.61
CA THR A 312 6.83 -11.70 -7.04
C THR A 312 8.13 -11.21 -7.67
N ALA A 313 9.15 -12.08 -7.79
CA ALA A 313 10.46 -11.70 -8.32
C ALA A 313 10.37 -11.35 -9.81
N SER A 314 9.66 -12.14 -10.61
CA SER A 314 9.43 -11.88 -12.02
C SER A 314 8.64 -10.57 -12.24
N THR A 315 7.62 -10.32 -11.42
CA THR A 315 6.82 -9.09 -11.52
C THR A 315 7.62 -7.85 -11.13
N HIS A 316 8.43 -7.91 -10.06
CA HIS A 316 9.39 -6.84 -9.73
C HIS A 316 10.39 -6.62 -10.87
N THR A 317 10.86 -7.69 -11.52
CA THR A 317 11.78 -7.59 -12.66
C THR A 317 11.15 -6.82 -13.83
N MET A 318 9.89 -7.17 -14.14
CA MET A 318 9.11 -6.50 -15.18
C MET A 318 8.83 -5.04 -14.82
N LEU A 319 8.44 -4.73 -13.57
CA LEU A 319 8.22 -3.35 -13.12
C LEU A 319 9.50 -2.50 -13.20
N ALA A 320 10.65 -3.04 -12.78
CA ALA A 320 11.94 -2.36 -12.90
C ALA A 320 12.28 -2.06 -14.37
N THR A 321 12.09 -3.04 -15.25
CA THR A 321 12.31 -2.88 -16.70
C THR A 321 11.38 -1.83 -17.29
N LYS A 322 10.09 -1.86 -16.93
CA LYS A 322 9.11 -0.87 -17.38
C LYS A 322 9.43 0.54 -16.85
N CYS A 323 9.86 0.68 -15.60
CA CYS A 323 10.30 1.96 -15.06
C CYS A 323 11.52 2.52 -15.81
N LEU A 324 12.55 1.69 -16.03
CA LEU A 324 13.75 2.11 -16.75
C LEU A 324 13.46 2.47 -18.20
N GLY A 325 12.71 1.63 -18.92
CA GLY A 325 12.30 1.92 -20.31
C GLY A 325 11.43 3.16 -20.42
N HIS A 326 10.54 3.40 -19.44
CA HIS A 326 9.72 4.61 -19.39
C HIS A 326 10.56 5.86 -19.15
N MET A 327 11.56 5.78 -18.26
CA MET A 327 12.54 6.86 -18.06
C MET A 327 13.38 7.09 -19.32
N ASN A 328 13.89 6.05 -19.97
CA ASN A 328 14.67 6.15 -21.20
C ASN A 328 13.87 6.81 -22.34
N ALA A 329 12.55 6.58 -22.39
CA ALA A 329 11.69 7.17 -23.40
C ALA A 329 11.31 8.64 -23.14
N LYS A 330 11.13 9.03 -21.87
CA LYS A 330 10.58 10.36 -21.51
C LYS A 330 11.60 11.36 -21.00
N LEU A 331 12.70 10.90 -20.37
CA LEU A 331 13.69 11.80 -19.80
C LEU A 331 14.45 12.53 -20.89
N LYS A 332 14.41 13.85 -20.82
CA LYS A 332 15.18 14.74 -21.69
C LYS A 332 15.70 15.91 -20.88
N ARG A 333 16.77 16.52 -21.36
CA ARG A 333 17.29 17.77 -20.83
C ARG A 333 16.20 18.84 -20.86
N ASP A 334 16.05 19.57 -19.77
CA ASP A 334 15.05 20.65 -19.64
C ASP A 334 13.62 20.12 -19.89
N ILE A 335 13.26 19.06 -19.18
CA ILE A 335 12.00 18.32 -19.39
C ILE A 335 10.76 19.21 -19.30
N CYS A 336 10.79 20.24 -18.44
CA CYS A 336 9.72 21.23 -18.25
C CYS A 336 9.91 22.52 -19.07
N ASP A 337 10.87 22.56 -20.01
CA ASP A 337 11.18 23.72 -20.86
C ASP A 337 11.32 25.03 -20.06
N ILE A 338 12.09 24.98 -18.98
CA ILE A 338 12.29 26.08 -18.04
C ILE A 338 13.18 27.17 -18.69
N GLN A 339 14.01 26.80 -19.66
CA GLN A 339 14.88 27.67 -20.49
C GLN A 339 15.85 28.58 -19.71
N LYS A 340 15.93 28.43 -18.38
CA LYS A 340 16.78 29.24 -17.49
C LYS A 340 17.51 28.33 -16.50
N LEU A 341 18.82 28.24 -16.66
CA LEU A 341 19.71 27.57 -15.71
C LEU A 341 19.63 28.25 -14.34
N GLY A 342 19.45 27.46 -13.28
CA GLY A 342 19.48 27.95 -11.89
C GLY A 342 18.19 28.56 -11.36
N LYS A 343 17.05 28.41 -12.06
CA LYS A 343 15.73 28.78 -11.53
C LYS A 343 15.45 27.96 -10.26
N ARG A 344 15.04 28.60 -9.16
CA ARG A 344 14.74 27.86 -7.94
C ARG A 344 13.43 27.11 -8.14
N ARG A 345 13.32 25.92 -7.54
CA ARG A 345 12.12 25.06 -7.60
C ARG A 345 10.81 25.83 -7.34
N LYS A 346 10.80 26.66 -6.29
CA LYS A 346 9.64 27.49 -5.90
C LYS A 346 9.20 28.51 -6.96
N ASP A 347 10.06 28.81 -7.92
CA ASP A 347 9.81 29.78 -8.99
C ASP A 347 9.41 29.05 -10.31
N ILE A 348 9.38 27.71 -10.33
CA ILE A 348 8.90 26.90 -11.45
C ILE A 348 7.36 26.86 -11.39
N ASP A 349 6.71 27.01 -12.54
CA ASP A 349 5.26 26.89 -12.62
C ASP A 349 4.83 25.44 -12.38
N GLN A 350 3.96 25.21 -11.40
CA GLN A 350 3.48 23.88 -11.06
C GLN A 350 2.69 23.26 -12.22
N HIS A 351 1.98 24.06 -13.03
CA HIS A 351 1.26 23.55 -14.20
C HIS A 351 2.21 22.91 -15.22
N LEU A 352 3.37 23.55 -15.48
CA LEU A 352 4.39 23.00 -16.38
C LEU A 352 5.00 21.70 -15.84
N VAL A 353 5.17 21.63 -14.52
CA VAL A 353 5.65 20.41 -13.85
C VAL A 353 4.62 19.29 -14.02
N ASP A 354 3.35 19.54 -13.72
CA ASP A 354 2.30 18.52 -13.79
C ASP A 354 2.02 18.04 -15.23
N GLU A 355 2.22 18.92 -16.22
CA GLU A 355 2.09 18.60 -17.64
C GLU A 355 3.23 17.69 -18.16
N HIS A 356 4.47 17.95 -17.75
CA HIS A 356 5.66 17.26 -18.29
C HIS A 356 6.14 16.09 -17.43
N ILE A 357 5.94 16.16 -16.12
CA ILE A 357 6.38 15.17 -15.14
C ILE A 357 5.14 14.45 -14.60
N THR A 358 4.67 13.50 -15.39
CA THR A 358 3.44 12.75 -15.10
C THR A 358 3.63 11.78 -13.92
N PRO A 359 2.55 11.34 -13.23
CA PRO A 359 2.67 10.48 -12.05
C PRO A 359 3.40 9.15 -12.30
N ASP A 360 3.24 8.56 -13.49
CA ASP A 360 3.97 7.39 -13.97
C ASP A 360 5.48 7.63 -14.08
N LEU A 361 5.90 8.81 -14.55
CA LEU A 361 7.31 9.18 -14.62
C LEU A 361 7.89 9.41 -13.22
N ILE A 362 7.15 10.08 -12.33
CA ILE A 362 7.55 10.25 -10.92
C ILE A 362 7.76 8.89 -10.27
N TYR A 363 6.80 7.99 -10.42
CA TYR A 363 6.90 6.63 -9.88
C TYR A 363 8.14 5.91 -10.42
N ALA A 364 8.35 5.94 -11.74
CA ALA A 364 9.50 5.33 -12.38
C ALA A 364 10.82 5.90 -11.83
N CYS A 365 10.93 7.21 -11.68
CA CYS A 365 12.11 7.89 -11.13
C CYS A 365 12.39 7.53 -9.67
N LEU A 366 11.36 7.24 -8.86
CA LEU A 366 11.50 6.94 -7.44
C LEU A 366 11.73 5.46 -7.14
N TYR A 367 11.05 4.55 -7.85
CA TYR A 367 10.91 3.16 -7.42
C TYR A 367 11.58 2.12 -8.32
N TRP A 368 12.19 2.52 -9.45
CA TRP A 368 12.89 1.57 -10.33
C TRP A 368 13.95 0.74 -9.59
N ILE A 369 14.72 1.37 -8.69
CA ILE A 369 15.77 0.68 -7.92
C ILE A 369 15.16 -0.29 -6.90
N TYR A 370 14.02 0.06 -6.29
CA TYR A 370 13.32 -0.80 -5.35
C TYR A 370 12.86 -2.07 -6.04
N HIS A 371 12.23 -1.94 -7.23
CA HIS A 371 11.84 -3.09 -8.02
C HIS A 371 13.06 -3.91 -8.50
N LEU A 372 14.17 -3.25 -8.87
CA LEU A 372 15.40 -3.94 -9.26
C LEU A 372 15.95 -4.78 -8.10
N GLN A 373 15.91 -4.27 -6.86
CA GLN A 373 16.42 -4.98 -5.69
C GLN A 373 15.62 -6.25 -5.36
N HIS A 374 14.29 -6.21 -5.56
CA HIS A 374 13.38 -7.32 -5.26
C HIS A 374 13.14 -8.26 -6.45
N GLY A 375 13.65 -7.91 -7.63
CA GLY A 375 13.57 -8.72 -8.83
C GLY A 375 14.84 -9.51 -9.14
N GLU A 376 14.85 -10.12 -10.32
CA GLU A 376 15.98 -10.84 -10.89
C GLU A 376 16.99 -9.86 -11.50
N GLN A 377 17.89 -9.37 -10.64
CA GLN A 377 18.89 -8.34 -10.98
C GLN A 377 19.69 -8.65 -12.27
N ARG A 378 19.96 -9.93 -12.55
CA ARG A 378 20.74 -10.36 -13.73
C ARG A 378 20.08 -10.00 -15.06
N VAL A 379 18.75 -10.06 -15.15
CA VAL A 379 18.02 -9.83 -16.40
C VAL A 379 18.08 -8.35 -16.80
N ILE A 380 18.05 -7.46 -15.80
CA ILE A 380 17.90 -6.00 -16.02
C ILE A 380 19.25 -5.31 -16.24
N MET A 381 20.33 -5.85 -15.68
CA MET A 381 21.68 -5.25 -15.79
C MET A 381 22.19 -5.10 -17.23
N HIS A 382 21.68 -5.90 -18.17
CA HIS A 382 22.15 -5.93 -19.55
C HIS A 382 21.22 -5.25 -20.56
N SER A 383 20.04 -4.78 -20.14
CA SER A 383 19.06 -4.17 -21.05
C SER A 383 19.04 -2.65 -20.93
N GLU A 384 18.27 -2.12 -19.99
CA GLU A 384 17.87 -0.71 -19.95
C GLU A 384 18.81 0.19 -19.13
N ILE A 385 19.60 -0.40 -18.23
CA ILE A 385 20.47 0.34 -17.31
C ILE A 385 21.61 1.09 -18.03
N PRO A 386 22.31 0.53 -19.03
CA PRO A 386 23.37 1.26 -19.73
C PRO A 386 22.86 2.56 -20.37
N THR A 387 21.76 2.50 -21.12
CA THR A 387 21.12 3.68 -21.73
C THR A 387 20.77 4.71 -20.67
N PHE A 388 20.15 4.28 -19.57
CA PHE A 388 19.81 5.17 -18.47
C PHE A 388 21.05 5.88 -17.89
N ILE A 389 22.12 5.15 -17.59
CA ILE A 389 23.33 5.71 -16.97
C ILE A 389 24.04 6.68 -17.92
N TYR A 390 24.22 6.29 -19.18
CA TYR A 390 25.03 7.06 -20.13
C TYR A 390 24.28 8.25 -20.73
N GLU A 391 22.96 8.15 -20.91
CA GLU A 391 22.17 9.17 -21.62
C GLU A 391 21.24 9.98 -20.71
N HIS A 392 20.78 9.42 -19.59
CA HIS A 392 19.64 9.98 -18.84
C HIS A 392 19.87 10.20 -17.35
N LEU A 393 21.02 9.80 -16.80
CA LEU A 393 21.32 9.96 -15.37
C LEU A 393 21.17 11.41 -14.90
N LEU A 394 21.66 12.38 -15.68
CA LEU A 394 21.53 13.80 -15.34
C LEU A 394 20.10 14.33 -15.50
N HIS A 395 19.35 13.83 -16.49
CA HIS A 395 17.94 14.19 -16.67
C HIS A 395 17.07 13.64 -15.53
N TRP A 396 17.42 12.46 -15.01
CA TRP A 396 16.77 11.89 -13.84
C TRP A 396 17.03 12.72 -12.57
N VAL A 397 18.29 13.14 -12.35
CA VAL A 397 18.63 14.06 -11.25
C VAL A 397 17.88 15.39 -11.37
N GLU A 398 17.72 15.91 -12.59
CA GLU A 398 16.92 17.10 -12.88
C GLU A 398 15.46 16.92 -12.44
N VAL A 399 14.80 15.83 -12.84
CA VAL A 399 13.42 15.52 -12.41
C VAL A 399 13.33 15.44 -10.89
N LEU A 400 14.25 14.71 -10.24
CA LEU A 400 14.27 14.60 -8.77
C LEU A 400 14.46 15.95 -8.08
N ALA A 401 15.26 16.85 -8.64
CA ALA A 401 15.42 18.20 -8.13
C ALA A 401 14.12 19.02 -8.25
N ILE A 402 13.43 18.92 -9.40
CA ILE A 402 12.16 19.62 -9.65
C ILE A 402 11.06 19.15 -8.69
N VAL A 403 10.94 17.84 -8.46
CA VAL A 403 9.93 17.27 -7.55
C VAL A 403 10.36 17.32 -6.07
N GLY A 404 11.61 17.75 -5.79
CA GLY A 404 12.14 17.92 -4.43
C GLY A 404 12.43 16.62 -3.69
N ARG A 405 12.93 15.64 -4.44
CA ARG A 405 13.29 14.28 -4.03
C ARG A 405 14.77 14.00 -4.36
N LEU A 406 15.62 15.03 -4.26
CA LEU A 406 17.04 14.92 -4.59
C LEU A 406 17.80 14.02 -3.60
N SER A 407 17.37 13.96 -2.34
CA SER A 407 17.92 13.05 -1.32
C SER A 407 17.79 11.58 -1.75
N ASP A 408 16.67 11.22 -2.40
CA ASP A 408 16.46 9.87 -2.92
C ASP A 408 17.48 9.51 -4.01
N ALA A 409 17.94 10.49 -4.81
CA ALA A 409 18.95 10.26 -5.85
C ALA A 409 20.23 9.67 -5.26
N VAL A 410 20.68 10.21 -4.12
CA VAL A 410 21.88 9.75 -3.42
C VAL A 410 21.70 8.31 -2.94
N MET A 411 20.54 7.99 -2.37
CA MET A 411 20.23 6.63 -1.91
C MET A 411 20.19 5.64 -3.07
N VAL A 412 19.54 6.00 -4.17
CA VAL A 412 19.43 5.17 -5.39
C VAL A 412 20.81 4.91 -5.99
N ILE A 413 21.66 5.93 -6.15
CA ILE A 413 23.01 5.78 -6.70
C ILE A 413 23.86 4.86 -5.81
N ARG A 414 23.79 5.01 -4.48
CA ARG A 414 24.51 4.12 -3.55
C ARG A 414 24.08 2.66 -3.72
N ARG A 415 22.76 2.40 -3.72
CA ARG A 415 22.21 1.06 -3.93
C ARG A 415 22.62 0.47 -5.28
N LEU A 416 22.61 1.27 -6.33
CA LEU A 416 23.05 0.84 -7.66
C LEU A 416 24.52 0.43 -7.66
N LEU A 417 25.39 1.21 -7.01
CA LEU A 417 26.81 0.89 -6.87
C LEU A 417 27.02 -0.42 -6.08
N GLU A 418 26.25 -0.64 -5.01
CA GLU A 418 26.29 -1.89 -4.24
C GLU A 418 25.91 -3.09 -5.11
N ILE A 419 24.83 -3.00 -5.90
CA ILE A 419 24.41 -4.05 -6.84
C ILE A 419 25.51 -4.36 -7.86
N PHE A 420 26.17 -3.33 -8.42
CA PHE A 420 27.27 -3.53 -9.35
C PHE A 420 28.52 -4.16 -8.72
N GLN A 421 28.85 -3.80 -7.48
CA GLN A 421 29.98 -4.38 -6.75
C GLN A 421 29.76 -5.87 -6.44
N VAL A 422 28.56 -6.23 -6.00
CA VAL A 422 28.18 -7.63 -5.76
C VAL A 422 28.27 -8.44 -7.07
N SER A 423 27.80 -7.87 -8.18
CA SER A 423 27.84 -8.52 -9.49
C SER A 423 29.26 -8.79 -9.98
N ARG A 424 30.19 -7.84 -9.81
CA ARG A 424 31.64 -8.04 -10.09
C ARG A 424 32.24 -9.16 -9.25
N SER A 425 31.90 -9.22 -7.96
CA SER A 425 32.43 -10.24 -7.05
C SER A 425 31.97 -11.67 -7.39
N LEU A 426 30.81 -11.79 -8.04
CA LEU A 426 30.23 -13.05 -8.51
C LEU A 426 30.70 -13.46 -9.93
N GLY A 427 31.66 -12.74 -10.51
CA GLY A 427 32.19 -13.03 -11.85
C GLY A 427 31.22 -12.73 -13.00
N VAL A 428 30.21 -11.90 -12.76
CA VAL A 428 29.25 -11.48 -13.78
C VAL A 428 29.89 -10.37 -14.63
N PRO A 429 29.98 -10.52 -15.97
CA PRO A 429 30.51 -9.46 -16.83
C PRO A 429 29.60 -8.23 -16.74
N LEU A 430 30.17 -7.05 -16.59
CA LEU A 430 29.42 -5.80 -16.64
C LEU A 430 29.26 -5.33 -18.09
N PRO A 431 28.22 -4.54 -18.41
CA PRO A 431 28.22 -3.75 -19.64
C PRO A 431 29.45 -2.83 -19.65
N GLY A 432 30.11 -2.77 -20.81
CA GLY A 432 31.36 -2.04 -21.04
C GLY A 432 31.25 -0.53 -20.98
#